data_AF-A0AAW3QXB4-F1
#
_entry.id   AF-A0AAW3QXB4-F1
#
_cell.length_a   1.000
_cell.length_b   1.000
_cell.length_c   1.000
_cell.angle_alpha   90.00
_cell.angle_beta   90.00
_cell.angle_gamma   90.00
#
_symmetry.space_group_name_H-M   'P 1'
#
loop_
_entity.id
_entity.type
_entity.pdbx_description
1 polymer ?
#
loop_
_entity_poly.entity_id
_entity_poly.type
_entity_poly.pdbx_seq_one_letter_code
_entity_poly.pdbx_strand_id
1 'polypeptide(L)'
;MSKILITKAGQDVLARKMKHALDTALLEGPRTTEEIMISLVILLIGGKYDYKVILDRITGRDGDGGFRRMEQVDVEDIAIETIQRLTQIIPPYKRTSAGRPAESYQVGELIGAIVNADTYLPNMATDDVLAHVPRHTLLELVPADIGPEKCVRRAKLEDLRAMIVEGKVEWHPTSFSSFTEDLS
;
A
#
# COMPACT_ATOMS: atom_id res chain seq x y z
N MET A 1 -13.21 -43.34 9.11
CA MET A 1 -12.25 -43.18 7.99
C MET A 1 -10.89 -43.64 8.49
N SER A 2 -10.28 -44.63 7.84
CA SER A 2 -9.00 -45.21 8.27
C SER A 2 -7.90 -44.16 8.15
N LYS A 3 -7.15 -43.96 9.24
CA LYS A 3 -5.95 -43.11 9.25
C LYS A 3 -4.94 -43.71 8.28
N ILE A 4 -4.56 -42.95 7.26
CA ILE A 4 -3.43 -43.28 6.42
C ILE A 4 -2.18 -43.22 7.31
N LEU A 5 -1.65 -44.40 7.65
CA LEU A 5 -0.42 -44.55 8.40
C LEU A 5 0.77 -44.50 7.44
N ILE A 6 1.17 -43.28 7.07
CA ILE A 6 2.41 -43.05 6.34
C ILE A 6 3.52 -42.70 7.34
N THR A 7 4.69 -43.33 7.19
CA THR A 7 5.87 -43.02 8.02
C THR A 7 6.36 -41.60 7.73
N LYS A 8 7.11 -40.97 8.65
CA LYS A 8 7.69 -39.63 8.44
C LYS A 8 8.48 -39.55 7.12
N ALA A 9 9.33 -40.55 6.86
CA ALA A 9 10.06 -40.64 5.60
C ALA A 9 9.14 -40.77 4.37
N GLY A 10 8.00 -41.45 4.50
CA GLY A 10 6.99 -41.51 3.44
C GLY A 10 6.30 -40.17 3.20
N GLN A 11 6.05 -39.37 4.25
CA GLN A 11 5.52 -38.01 4.12
C GLN A 11 6.51 -37.11 3.37
N ASP A 12 7.80 -37.22 3.66
CA ASP A 12 8.83 -36.43 2.97
C ASP A 12 8.94 -36.80 1.48
N VAL A 13 8.87 -38.09 1.16
CA VAL A 13 8.85 -38.57 -0.23
C VAL A 13 7.61 -38.05 -0.95
N LEU A 14 6.44 -38.09 -0.31
CA LEU A 14 5.19 -37.58 -0.87
C LEU A 14 5.28 -36.07 -1.11
N ALA A 15 5.77 -35.30 -0.14
CA ALA A 15 5.96 -33.86 -0.27
C ALA A 15 6.89 -33.52 -1.45
N ARG A 16 8.01 -34.25 -1.61
CA ARG A 16 8.90 -34.08 -2.77
C ARG A 16 8.22 -34.39 -4.09
N LYS A 17 7.43 -35.48 -4.17
CA LYS A 17 6.68 -35.83 -5.38
C LYS A 17 5.61 -34.79 -5.72
N MET A 18 4.90 -34.28 -4.71
CA MET A 18 3.92 -33.21 -4.88
C MET A 18 4.57 -31.91 -5.35
N LYS A 19 5.72 -31.55 -4.77
CA LYS A 19 6.50 -30.40 -5.21
C LYS A 19 6.96 -30.56 -6.65
N HIS A 20 7.49 -31.72 -7.01
CA HIS A 20 7.90 -32.01 -8.38
C HIS A 20 6.72 -31.90 -9.37
N ALA A 21 5.57 -32.48 -9.03
CA ALA A 21 4.37 -32.37 -9.87
C ALA A 21 3.88 -30.91 -10.00
N LEU A 22 3.90 -30.15 -8.91
CA LEU A 22 3.61 -28.71 -8.93
C LEU A 22 4.58 -27.96 -9.84
N ASP A 23 5.88 -28.25 -9.77
CA ASP A 23 6.89 -27.60 -10.60
C ASP A 23 6.73 -27.95 -12.07
N THR A 24 6.43 -29.21 -12.40
CA THR A 24 6.14 -29.64 -13.77
C THR A 24 4.90 -28.94 -14.32
N ALA A 25 3.80 -28.87 -13.55
CA ALA A 25 2.62 -28.08 -13.93
C ALA A 25 2.96 -26.59 -14.07
N LEU A 26 3.78 -26.10 -13.13
CA LEU A 26 4.51 -24.82 -13.06
C LEU A 26 5.25 -24.42 -14.33
N LEU A 27 5.74 -25.37 -15.10
CA LEU A 27 6.64 -25.13 -16.22
C LEU A 27 5.98 -25.48 -17.55
N GLU A 28 5.30 -26.62 -17.59
CA GLU A 28 4.83 -27.25 -18.84
C GLU A 28 3.31 -27.25 -18.98
N GLY A 29 2.57 -26.96 -17.91
CA GLY A 29 1.11 -26.98 -17.92
C GLY A 29 0.50 -25.83 -18.73
N PRO A 30 -0.69 -26.01 -19.34
CA PRO A 30 -1.48 -24.90 -19.86
C PRO A 30 -1.99 -24.07 -18.68
N ARG A 31 -1.73 -22.76 -18.71
CA ARG A 31 -2.12 -21.82 -17.65
C ARG A 31 -2.44 -20.47 -18.26
N THR A 32 -3.48 -19.85 -17.75
CA THR A 32 -3.88 -18.49 -18.09
C THR A 32 -3.12 -17.48 -17.23
N THR A 33 -3.05 -16.23 -17.70
CA THR A 33 -2.53 -15.11 -16.88
C THR A 33 -3.29 -15.00 -15.57
N GLU A 34 -4.60 -15.24 -15.58
CA GLU A 34 -5.46 -15.21 -14.41
C GLU A 34 -5.03 -16.26 -13.37
N GLU A 35 -4.85 -17.52 -13.76
CA GLU A 35 -4.39 -18.59 -12.86
C GLU A 35 -3.00 -18.31 -12.26
N ILE A 36 -2.11 -17.66 -13.02
CA ILE A 36 -0.79 -17.23 -12.52
C ILE A 36 -0.95 -16.11 -11.49
N MET A 37 -1.75 -15.09 -11.80
CA MET A 37 -1.98 -13.95 -10.90
C MET A 37 -2.66 -14.40 -9.60
N ILE A 38 -3.66 -15.28 -9.69
CA ILE A 38 -4.32 -15.88 -8.52
C ILE A 38 -3.31 -16.65 -7.67
N SER A 39 -2.46 -17.48 -8.30
CA SER A 39 -1.43 -18.23 -7.59
C SER A 39 -0.42 -17.33 -6.88
N LEU A 40 -0.05 -16.20 -7.50
CA LEU A 40 0.80 -15.17 -6.89
C LEU A 40 0.13 -14.49 -5.70
N VAL A 41 -1.16 -14.14 -5.80
CA VAL A 41 -1.92 -13.57 -4.68
C VAL A 41 -1.97 -14.55 -3.51
N ILE A 42 -2.32 -15.82 -3.76
CA ILE A 42 -2.30 -16.88 -2.74
C ILE A 42 -0.93 -17.00 -2.08
N LEU A 43 0.16 -16.89 -2.86
CA LEU A 43 1.52 -16.93 -2.32
C LEU A 43 1.83 -15.72 -1.41
N LEU A 44 1.36 -14.52 -1.77
CA LEU A 44 1.61 -13.28 -1.02
C LEU A 44 0.85 -13.22 0.32
N ILE A 45 -0.36 -13.80 0.37
CA ILE A 45 -1.19 -13.82 1.59
C ILE A 45 -1.11 -15.15 2.36
N GLY A 46 -0.61 -16.21 1.71
CA GLY A 46 -0.54 -17.57 2.22
C GLY A 46 0.19 -17.68 3.55
N GLY A 47 -0.31 -18.53 4.45
CA GLY A 47 0.29 -18.77 5.77
C GLY A 47 -0.04 -17.73 6.85
N LYS A 48 -0.77 -16.66 6.51
CA LYS A 48 -1.25 -15.66 7.49
C LYS A 48 -2.71 -15.95 7.86
N TYR A 49 -2.95 -16.29 9.13
CA TYR A 49 -4.28 -16.65 9.61
C TYR A 49 -5.31 -15.52 9.41
N ASP A 50 -4.91 -14.27 9.58
CA ASP A 50 -5.79 -13.10 9.43
C ASP A 50 -6.28 -12.87 7.99
N TYR A 51 -5.67 -13.54 7.00
CA TYR A 51 -6.04 -13.50 5.58
C TYR A 51 -6.79 -14.75 5.11
N LYS A 52 -7.16 -15.63 6.05
CA LYS A 52 -7.89 -16.86 5.76
C LYS A 52 -9.17 -16.63 4.94
N VAL A 53 -9.93 -15.57 5.23
CA VAL A 53 -11.17 -15.24 4.50
C VAL A 53 -10.89 -14.94 3.01
N ILE A 54 -9.80 -14.22 2.72
CA ILE A 54 -9.39 -13.93 1.34
C ILE A 54 -8.94 -15.24 0.65
N LEU A 55 -8.18 -16.09 1.34
CA LEU A 55 -7.77 -17.40 0.83
C LEU A 55 -8.96 -18.33 0.55
N ASP A 56 -9.94 -18.37 1.46
CA ASP A 56 -11.13 -19.21 1.32
C ASP A 56 -12.01 -18.72 0.15
N ARG A 57 -12.10 -17.40 -0.09
CA ARG A 57 -12.73 -16.80 -1.30
C ARG A 57 -12.01 -17.20 -2.59
N ILE A 58 -10.69 -17.02 -2.65
CA ILE A 58 -9.89 -17.34 -3.85
C ILE A 58 -9.95 -18.85 -4.18
N THR A 59 -9.94 -19.70 -3.16
CA THR A 59 -9.92 -21.15 -3.34
C THR A 59 -11.32 -21.77 -3.50
N GLY A 60 -12.39 -20.97 -3.34
CA GLY A 60 -13.77 -21.43 -3.45
C GLY A 60 -14.25 -22.29 -2.31
N ARG A 61 -13.59 -22.22 -1.14
CA ARG A 61 -13.87 -23.10 -0.01
C ARG A 61 -15.25 -22.85 0.61
N ASP A 62 -15.79 -21.64 0.43
CA ASP A 62 -17.08 -21.22 0.98
C ASP A 62 -18.25 -21.34 -0.03
N GLY A 63 -18.01 -21.76 -1.28
CA GLY A 63 -19.04 -22.06 -2.30
C GLY A 63 -18.88 -21.34 -3.66
N ASP A 64 -19.41 -21.97 -4.71
CA ASP A 64 -19.54 -21.58 -6.14
C ASP A 64 -18.30 -21.26 -7.01
N GLY A 65 -17.09 -21.09 -6.47
CA GLY A 65 -15.94 -20.70 -7.30
C GLY A 65 -14.61 -21.33 -6.90
N GLY A 66 -14.32 -22.56 -7.31
CA GLY A 66 -12.93 -23.02 -7.38
C GLY A 66 -12.12 -22.18 -8.38
N PHE A 67 -10.81 -22.41 -8.51
CA PHE A 67 -9.84 -21.77 -9.44
C PHE A 67 -10.31 -21.50 -10.89
N ARG A 68 -11.48 -21.96 -11.31
CA ARG A 68 -11.99 -21.98 -12.68
C ARG A 68 -13.07 -20.94 -13.00
N ARG A 69 -13.62 -20.17 -12.04
CA ARG A 69 -14.70 -19.19 -12.31
C ARG A 69 -14.76 -18.05 -11.26
N MET A 70 -13.72 -17.24 -11.12
CA MET A 70 -13.93 -15.92 -10.50
C MET A 70 -14.40 -14.95 -11.59
N GLU A 71 -15.41 -14.14 -11.33
CA GLU A 71 -15.71 -13.03 -12.22
C GLU A 71 -14.62 -11.96 -12.08
N GLN A 72 -14.43 -11.14 -13.11
CA GLN A 72 -13.42 -10.08 -13.08
C GLN A 72 -13.59 -9.16 -11.86
N VAL A 73 -14.85 -8.88 -11.48
CA VAL A 73 -15.19 -8.06 -10.30
C VAL A 73 -14.69 -8.71 -9.00
N ASP A 74 -14.80 -10.03 -8.87
CA ASP A 74 -14.32 -10.76 -7.68
C ASP A 74 -12.80 -10.67 -7.55
N VAL A 75 -12.08 -10.77 -8.68
CA VAL A 75 -10.62 -10.65 -8.73
C VAL A 75 -10.18 -9.24 -8.35
N GLU A 76 -10.87 -8.22 -8.84
CA GLU A 76 -10.60 -6.81 -8.52
C GLU A 76 -10.81 -6.53 -7.02
N ASP A 77 -11.91 -7.00 -6.44
CA ASP A 77 -12.19 -6.85 -5.00
C ASP A 77 -11.13 -7.52 -4.13
N ILE A 78 -10.74 -8.74 -4.49
CA ILE A 78 -9.68 -9.49 -3.79
C ILE A 78 -8.34 -8.76 -3.90
N ALA A 79 -8.01 -8.21 -5.08
CA ALA A 79 -6.80 -7.45 -5.30
C ALA A 79 -6.79 -6.17 -4.47
N ILE A 80 -7.89 -5.40 -4.46
CA ILE A 80 -8.05 -4.18 -3.66
C ILE A 80 -7.88 -4.50 -2.18
N GLU A 81 -8.57 -5.52 -1.67
CA GLU A 81 -8.49 -5.90 -0.26
C GLU A 81 -7.06 -6.36 0.12
N THR A 82 -6.39 -7.10 -0.76
CA THR A 82 -5.01 -7.54 -0.58
C THR A 82 -4.06 -6.34 -0.55
N ILE A 83 -4.22 -5.39 -1.49
CA ILE A 83 -3.43 -4.15 -1.55
C ILE A 83 -3.62 -3.36 -0.25
N GLN A 84 -4.86 -3.15 0.21
CA GLN A 84 -5.15 -2.41 1.44
C GLN A 84 -4.50 -3.05 2.68
N ARG A 85 -4.50 -4.39 2.78
CA ARG A 85 -3.97 -5.10 3.96
C ARG A 85 -2.45 -5.22 3.97
N LEU A 86 -1.82 -5.25 2.79
CA LEU A 86 -0.37 -5.47 2.67
C LEU A 86 0.43 -4.17 2.47
N THR A 87 -0.21 -3.11 1.97
CA THR A 87 0.46 -1.86 1.64
C THR A 87 0.52 -0.94 2.83
N GLN A 88 1.67 -0.30 3.02
CA GLN A 88 1.87 0.73 4.02
C GLN A 88 2.66 1.89 3.41
N ILE A 89 2.30 3.12 3.76
CA ILE A 89 3.14 4.30 3.52
C ILE A 89 4.04 4.46 4.74
N ILE A 90 5.34 4.27 4.55
CA ILE A 90 6.33 4.35 5.62
C ILE A 90 7.03 5.72 5.53
N PRO A 91 6.94 6.58 6.55
CA PRO A 91 7.63 7.88 6.54
C PRO A 91 9.16 7.74 6.34
N PRO A 92 9.82 8.65 5.61
CA PRO A 92 11.26 8.54 5.30
C PRO A 92 12.15 8.30 6.52
N TYR A 93 11.91 9.01 7.63
CA TYR A 93 12.70 8.86 8.86
C TYR A 93 12.60 7.47 9.52
N LYS A 94 11.60 6.65 9.17
CA LYS A 94 11.44 5.26 9.68
C LYS A 94 12.06 4.20 8.77
N ARG A 95 12.64 4.59 7.62
CA ARG A 95 13.20 3.67 6.60
C ARG A 95 14.64 3.26 6.92
N THR A 96 14.90 2.79 8.13
CA THR A 96 16.26 2.61 8.66
C THR A 96 16.74 1.16 8.69
N SER A 97 15.94 0.18 8.24
CA SER A 97 16.36 -1.23 8.31
C SER A 97 17.43 -1.57 7.28
N ALA A 98 18.63 -1.92 7.76
CA ALA A 98 19.79 -2.28 6.96
C ALA A 98 19.61 -3.52 6.06
N GLY A 99 18.62 -4.38 6.37
CA GLY A 99 18.32 -5.60 5.61
C GLY A 99 17.24 -5.43 4.54
N ARG A 100 16.76 -4.21 4.30
CA ARG A 100 15.61 -3.95 3.42
C ARG A 100 16.00 -2.90 2.35
N PRO A 101 15.84 -3.20 1.06
CA PRO A 101 16.17 -2.25 -0.02
C PRO A 101 15.25 -1.03 0.01
N ALA A 102 15.76 0.14 -0.41
CA ALA A 102 15.06 1.43 -0.32
C ALA A 102 13.71 1.41 -1.06
N GLU A 103 13.68 0.74 -2.22
CA GLU A 103 12.54 0.61 -3.11
C GLU A 103 11.36 -0.12 -2.45
N SER A 104 11.65 -1.02 -1.50
CA SER A 104 10.59 -1.76 -0.81
C SER A 104 9.79 -0.91 0.18
N TYR A 105 10.30 0.26 0.58
CA TYR A 105 9.54 1.24 1.37
C TYR A 105 8.62 2.11 0.50
N GLN A 106 8.86 2.17 -0.80
CA GLN A 106 8.15 3.02 -1.76
C GLN A 106 6.99 2.31 -2.44
N VAL A 107 6.77 1.02 -2.16
CA VAL A 107 5.70 0.23 -2.80
C VAL A 107 4.33 0.89 -2.63
N GLY A 108 4.03 1.43 -1.46
CA GLY A 108 2.76 2.14 -1.25
C GLY A 108 2.66 3.47 -1.99
N GLU A 109 3.78 4.19 -2.14
CA GLU A 109 3.85 5.42 -2.95
C GLU A 109 3.58 5.12 -4.42
N LEU A 110 4.24 4.09 -4.96
CA LEU A 110 4.06 3.63 -6.33
C LEU A 110 2.63 3.20 -6.61
N ILE A 111 2.01 2.43 -5.70
CA ILE A 111 0.59 2.04 -5.82
C ILE A 111 -0.30 3.29 -5.83
N GLY A 112 -0.06 4.24 -4.91
CA GLY A 112 -0.80 5.50 -4.86
C GLY A 112 -0.68 6.32 -6.14
N ALA A 113 0.52 6.41 -6.72
CA ALA A 113 0.74 7.08 -7.99
C ALA A 113 0.01 6.40 -9.17
N ILE A 114 0.03 5.06 -9.24
CA ILE A 114 -0.65 4.29 -10.29
C ILE A 114 -2.16 4.53 -10.26
N VAL A 115 -2.76 4.59 -9.07
CA VAL A 115 -4.22 4.78 -8.91
C VAL A 115 -4.62 6.26 -8.84
N ASN A 116 -3.68 7.18 -9.07
CA ASN A 116 -3.90 8.63 -9.01
C ASN A 116 -4.51 9.09 -7.68
N ALA A 117 -3.97 8.55 -6.58
CA ALA A 117 -4.45 8.81 -5.22
C ALA A 117 -4.32 10.29 -4.79
N ASP A 118 -3.46 11.06 -5.47
CA ASP A 118 -3.26 12.50 -5.22
C ASP A 118 -4.56 13.31 -5.36
N THR A 119 -5.48 12.90 -6.24
CA THR A 119 -6.78 13.56 -6.43
C THR A 119 -7.68 13.52 -5.18
N TYR A 120 -7.35 12.68 -4.21
CA TYR A 120 -8.07 12.52 -2.96
C TYR A 120 -7.31 13.09 -1.75
N LEU A 121 -6.16 13.73 -1.95
CA LEU A 121 -5.41 14.34 -0.84
C LEU A 121 -6.16 15.56 -0.29
N PRO A 122 -6.50 15.58 1.02
CA PRO A 122 -7.14 16.74 1.62
C PRO A 122 -6.16 17.91 1.66
N ASN A 123 -6.70 19.12 1.72
CA ASN A 123 -5.90 20.32 1.94
C ASN A 123 -5.12 20.21 3.25
N MET A 124 -3.80 20.42 3.20
CA MET A 124 -2.90 20.33 4.35
C MET A 124 -2.61 21.70 4.99
N ALA A 125 -3.20 22.78 4.51
CA ALA A 125 -3.17 24.11 5.15
C ALA A 125 -4.10 24.17 6.38
N THR A 126 -3.90 23.29 7.35
CA THR A 126 -4.66 23.25 8.61
C THR A 126 -3.76 23.63 9.78
N ASP A 127 -4.33 24.20 10.85
CA ASP A 127 -3.54 24.68 11.99
C ASP A 127 -2.68 23.55 12.62
N ASP A 128 -3.25 22.33 12.71
CA ASP A 128 -2.55 21.15 13.22
C ASP A 128 -1.30 20.79 12.40
N VAL A 129 -1.37 20.85 11.06
CA VAL A 129 -0.21 20.55 10.19
C VAL A 129 0.78 21.70 10.21
N LEU A 130 0.29 22.93 10.08
CA LEU A 130 1.11 24.15 10.07
C LEU A 130 1.83 24.39 11.41
N ALA A 131 1.35 23.78 12.50
CA ALA A 131 2.03 23.76 13.80
C ALA A 131 3.47 23.22 13.73
N HIS A 132 3.71 22.30 12.79
CA HIS A 132 4.98 21.60 12.60
C HIS A 132 5.81 22.15 11.43
N VAL A 133 5.36 23.21 10.76
CA VAL A 133 6.01 23.80 9.60
C VAL A 133 6.94 24.95 10.03
N PRO A 134 8.17 25.03 9.51
CA PRO A 134 9.11 26.10 9.87
C PRO A 134 8.65 27.47 9.36
N ARG A 135 9.07 28.53 10.06
CA ARG A 135 8.62 29.92 9.80
C ARG A 135 8.81 30.38 8.35
N HIS A 136 9.91 30.00 7.71
CA HIS A 136 10.21 30.46 6.36
C HIS A 136 9.18 29.93 5.35
N THR A 137 8.82 28.65 5.44
CA THR A 137 7.76 28.04 4.62
C THR A 137 6.40 28.67 4.90
N LEU A 138 6.08 28.97 6.17
CA LEU A 138 4.84 29.67 6.51
C LEU A 138 4.77 31.05 5.84
N LEU A 139 5.87 31.80 5.79
CA LEU A 139 5.90 33.11 5.11
C LEU A 139 5.67 33.00 3.60
N GLU A 140 6.10 31.90 2.96
CA GLU A 140 5.87 31.65 1.53
C GLU A 140 4.41 31.25 1.24
N LEU A 141 3.74 30.65 2.21
CA LEU A 141 2.34 30.21 2.10
C LEU A 141 1.32 31.31 2.40
N VAL A 142 1.70 32.39 3.09
CA VAL A 142 0.78 33.51 3.37
C VAL A 142 0.42 34.19 2.04
N PRO A 143 -0.87 34.27 1.68
CA PRO A 143 -1.32 34.98 0.49
C PRO A 143 -0.82 36.43 0.46
N ALA A 144 -0.36 36.88 -0.70
CA ALA A 144 0.28 38.19 -0.88
C ALA A 144 -0.65 39.38 -0.60
N ASP A 145 -1.96 39.15 -0.56
CA ASP A 145 -3.01 40.13 -0.27
C ASP A 145 -3.33 40.26 1.24
N ILE A 146 -2.77 39.41 2.10
CA ILE A 146 -2.93 39.49 3.55
C ILE A 146 -1.96 40.54 4.13
N GLY A 147 -2.30 41.81 3.89
CA GLY A 147 -1.71 42.96 4.56
C GLY A 147 -0.28 43.34 4.13
N PRO A 148 0.30 44.39 4.75
CA PRO A 148 1.61 44.90 4.37
C PRO A 148 2.71 43.87 4.66
N GLU A 149 3.62 43.64 3.72
CA GLU A 149 4.71 42.65 3.83
C GLU A 149 5.56 42.83 5.10
N LYS A 150 5.77 44.08 5.56
CA LYS A 150 6.49 44.38 6.80
C LYS A 150 5.76 43.88 8.06
N CYS A 151 4.44 43.81 8.03
CA CYS A 151 3.61 43.29 9.11
C CYS A 151 3.66 41.76 9.13
N VAL A 152 3.50 41.11 7.97
CA VAL A 152 3.60 39.64 7.83
C VAL A 152 4.98 39.13 8.26
N ARG A 153 6.06 39.80 7.82
CA ARG A 153 7.43 39.43 8.22
C ARG A 153 7.73 39.56 9.71
N ARG A 154 6.93 40.33 10.47
CA ARG A 154 7.05 40.49 11.94
C ARG A 154 6.00 39.71 12.74
N ALA A 155 5.03 39.10 12.06
CA ALA A 155 3.98 38.32 12.68
C ALA A 155 4.55 37.11 13.43
N LYS A 156 3.88 36.74 14.52
CA LYS A 156 4.19 35.53 15.29
C LYS A 156 3.80 34.30 14.48
N LEU A 157 4.33 33.13 14.85
CA LEU A 157 4.02 31.88 14.18
C LEU A 157 2.51 31.57 14.19
N GLU A 158 1.85 31.79 15.33
CA GLU A 158 0.41 31.59 15.48
C GLU A 158 -0.40 32.48 14.52
N ASP A 159 -0.02 33.76 14.42
CA ASP A 159 -0.66 34.71 13.50
C ASP A 159 -0.47 34.30 12.03
N LEU A 160 0.73 33.83 11.66
CA LEU A 160 1.02 33.34 10.30
C LEU A 160 0.17 32.13 9.93
N ARG A 161 -0.02 31.19 10.87
CA ARG A 161 -0.88 30.01 10.66
C ARG A 161 -2.34 30.41 10.48
N ALA A 162 -2.84 31.30 11.35
CA ALA A 162 -4.20 31.81 11.25
C ALA A 162 -4.45 32.48 9.90
N MET A 163 -3.51 33.31 9.43
CA MET A 163 -3.59 33.95 8.11
C MET A 163 -3.69 32.94 6.94
N ILE A 164 -2.93 31.83 6.99
CA ILE A 164 -2.96 30.78 5.96
C ILE A 164 -4.30 30.03 5.98
N VAL A 165 -4.79 29.66 7.17
CA VAL A 165 -6.06 28.94 7.34
C VAL A 165 -7.25 29.81 6.95
N GLU A 166 -7.29 31.06 7.40
CA GLU A 166 -8.34 32.04 7.05
C GLU A 166 -8.32 32.39 5.57
N GLY A 167 -7.13 32.45 4.96
CA GLY A 167 -6.93 32.64 3.53
C GLY A 167 -7.35 31.45 2.66
N LYS A 168 -7.73 30.31 3.26
CA LYS A 168 -8.12 29.07 2.57
C LYS A 168 -7.10 28.63 1.51
N VAL A 169 -5.83 28.76 1.84
CA VAL A 169 -4.75 28.34 0.94
C VAL A 169 -4.92 26.86 0.62
N GLU A 170 -4.94 26.50 -0.65
CA GLU A 170 -4.88 25.10 -1.07
C GLU A 170 -3.41 24.69 -1.11
N TRP A 171 -3.02 23.81 -0.19
CA TRP A 171 -1.63 23.41 -0.04
C TRP A 171 -1.48 21.90 0.10
N HIS A 172 -0.69 21.33 -0.81
CA HIS A 172 -0.29 19.92 -0.83
C HIS A 172 1.24 19.88 -0.83
N PRO A 173 1.90 19.65 0.32
CA PRO A 173 3.37 19.75 0.44
C PRO A 173 4.13 18.67 -0.35
N THR A 174 3.45 17.62 -0.78
CA THR A 174 4.04 16.52 -1.55
C THR A 174 2.95 15.72 -2.27
N SER A 175 3.36 14.83 -3.18
CA SER A 175 2.50 13.90 -3.93
C SER A 175 2.97 12.47 -3.76
N PHE A 176 2.15 11.46 -4.09
CA PHE A 176 2.58 10.06 -4.11
C PHE A 176 3.75 9.82 -5.08
N SER A 177 3.92 10.67 -6.10
CA SER A 177 5.02 10.59 -7.07
C SER A 177 6.34 11.22 -6.61
N SER A 178 6.30 12.12 -5.62
CA SER A 178 7.44 12.90 -5.14
C SER A 178 7.71 12.74 -3.63
N PHE A 179 6.91 11.93 -2.93
CA PHE A 179 6.93 11.77 -1.47
C PHE A 179 8.31 11.41 -0.90
N THR A 180 9.03 10.50 -1.55
CA THR A 180 10.39 10.16 -1.10
C THR A 180 11.38 11.29 -1.34
N GLU A 181 11.26 12.02 -2.46
CA GLU A 181 12.22 13.06 -2.86
C GLU A 181 11.98 14.37 -2.08
N ASP A 182 10.72 14.71 -1.81
CA ASP A 182 10.33 15.94 -1.10
C ASP A 182 10.59 15.87 0.41
N LEU A 183 10.67 14.66 0.99
CA LEU A 183 10.70 14.43 2.43
C LEU A 183 11.97 13.69 2.94
N SER A 184 12.95 13.44 2.06
CA SER A 184 14.26 12.84 2.41
C SER A 184 15.29 13.84 2.90
#